data_AF-A0A8H3GPM8-F1
#
_entry.id   AF-A0A8H3GPM8-F1
#
_cell.length_a   1.000
_cell.length_b   1.000
_cell.length_c   1.000
_cell.angle_alpha   90.00
_cell.angle_beta   90.00
_cell.angle_gamma   90.00
#
_symmetry.space_group_name_H-M   'P 1'
#
loop_
_entity.id
_entity.type
_entity.pdbx_description
1 polymer ?
#
loop_
_entity_poly.entity_id
_entity_poly.type
_entity_poly.pdbx_seq_one_letter_code
_entity_poly.pdbx_strand_id
1 'polypeptide(L)'
;MLSNLNHSHLDLLILDQSYWPNCDGIGNTTELTQEEIYVTCPYERRDGQFNPDYRLANDSGATQALMDALLYAPIAHLVISKSPELNTAKRPDGWYASQALRAAQIFFVDEATRVNPHLNYSQLLRGPGTQVGSPTGVLDMHWWPKALSGILLMKEMGVWSEADLAGVVNWAKAYIPWLQTNELAKAERASDNNHGSYFFNQLAALQILVGDLDGAKATVQDYFTGIYMSQIDEKGDQPKESARTHPYHYRGYNLCAMINSARLAEFVGYDGWNAKSSSGAGIQTAADYAMQFTPGPGEAASELFPQIAAVAVKFGDPSGKYAAFLASKDQSYPGRPWFLWNQPLSDSGLAVKFVPEDDDSGNGSVDPDNSTAGTASNNAVLGFKVDWKVGLVSALAGVVIGL
;
A
#
# COMPACT_ATOMS: atom_id res chain seq x y z
N MET A 1 18.91 12.38 21.40
CA MET A 1 18.38 11.21 20.64
C MET A 1 18.93 11.08 19.22
N LEU A 2 18.74 12.05 18.30
CA LEU A 2 19.18 11.91 16.89
C LEU A 2 20.21 12.97 16.44
N SER A 3 20.71 13.81 17.35
CA SER A 3 21.59 14.95 17.04
C SER A 3 22.93 14.59 16.40
N ASN A 4 23.30 13.31 16.39
CA ASN A 4 24.52 12.80 15.75
C ASN A 4 24.26 12.21 14.35
N LEU A 5 22.99 12.15 13.91
CA LEU A 5 22.66 11.84 12.52
C LEU A 5 22.96 13.06 11.65
N ASN A 6 23.71 12.85 10.57
CA ASN A 6 23.86 13.87 9.53
C ASN A 6 22.62 13.84 8.63
N HIS A 7 21.44 14.17 9.17
CA HIS A 7 20.16 14.20 8.44
C HIS A 7 19.56 15.61 8.47
N SER A 8 18.79 15.94 7.44
CA SER A 8 17.92 17.11 7.43
C SER A 8 16.59 16.80 8.13
N HIS A 9 15.92 17.83 8.65
CA HIS A 9 14.52 17.74 9.09
C HIS A 9 13.56 17.41 7.92
N LEU A 10 14.04 17.54 6.69
CA LEU A 10 13.34 17.15 5.46
C LEU A 10 13.60 15.69 5.07
N ASP A 11 14.50 14.97 5.74
CA ASP A 11 14.76 13.57 5.43
C ASP A 11 13.73 12.68 6.12
N LEU A 12 13.08 11.80 5.37
CA LEU A 12 12.18 10.80 5.93
C LEU A 12 12.94 9.91 6.92
N LEU A 13 12.52 9.92 8.18
CA LEU A 13 13.13 9.15 9.25
C LEU A 13 12.10 8.20 9.87
N ILE A 14 12.37 6.90 9.72
CA ILE A 14 11.55 5.83 10.28
C ILE A 14 12.50 4.89 11.00
N LEU A 15 12.17 4.47 12.21
CA LEU A 15 13.00 3.50 12.94
C LEU A 15 12.51 2.08 12.64
N ASP A 16 13.43 1.13 12.51
CA ASP A 16 13.06 -0.26 12.23
C ASP A 16 12.29 -0.86 13.42
N GLN A 17 11.05 -1.26 13.17
CA GLN A 17 10.15 -1.84 14.16
C GLN A 17 10.52 -3.27 14.55
N SER A 18 11.26 -4.00 13.71
CA SER A 18 11.55 -5.43 13.94
C SER A 18 12.81 -5.64 14.79
N TYR A 19 13.50 -4.57 15.20
CA TYR A 19 14.77 -4.66 15.92
C TYR A 19 14.66 -4.15 17.36
N TRP A 20 15.16 -4.95 18.29
CA TRP A 20 15.10 -4.69 19.73
C TRP A 20 16.51 -4.53 20.32
N PRO A 21 16.71 -3.64 21.30
CA PRO A 21 17.98 -3.54 21.99
C PRO A 21 18.29 -4.85 22.73
N ASN A 22 19.49 -5.35 22.54
CA ASN A 22 20.09 -6.40 23.33
C ASN A 22 21.26 -5.80 24.11
N CYS A 23 21.02 -5.52 25.39
CA CYS A 23 22.02 -4.97 26.30
C CYS A 23 22.79 -6.06 27.07
N ASP A 24 22.56 -7.34 26.76
CA ASP A 24 23.28 -8.44 27.39
C ASP A 24 24.76 -8.34 27.04
N GLY A 25 25.63 -8.41 28.05
CA GLY A 25 27.08 -8.34 27.86
C GLY A 25 27.67 -6.94 27.74
N ILE A 26 26.87 -5.86 27.85
CA ILE A 26 27.36 -4.47 27.86
C ILE A 26 28.08 -4.10 29.18
N GLY A 27 28.02 -4.95 30.21
CA GLY A 27 28.83 -4.83 31.42
C GLY A 27 28.46 -3.66 32.33
N ASN A 28 27.34 -2.98 32.07
CA ASN A 28 26.86 -1.88 32.91
C ASN A 28 26.32 -2.39 34.25
N THR A 29 26.65 -1.66 35.31
CA THR A 29 26.28 -1.96 36.70
C THR A 29 25.07 -1.17 37.18
N THR A 30 24.55 -0.27 36.34
CA THR A 30 23.34 0.54 36.56
C THR A 30 22.40 0.40 35.36
N GLU A 31 21.11 0.66 35.60
CA GLU A 31 20.13 0.76 34.51
C GLU A 31 20.56 1.85 33.51
N LEU A 32 20.50 1.53 32.23
CA LEU A 32 20.82 2.47 31.17
C LEU A 32 19.63 3.39 30.89
N THR A 33 19.92 4.66 30.68
CA THR A 33 18.95 5.58 30.06
C THR A 33 18.63 5.13 28.64
N GLN A 34 17.48 5.58 28.11
CA GLN A 34 17.08 5.28 26.74
C GLN A 34 18.13 5.71 25.70
N GLU A 35 18.79 6.85 25.92
CA GLU A 35 19.85 7.35 25.05
C GLU A 35 21.10 6.47 25.10
N GLU A 36 21.47 5.97 26.28
CA GLU A 36 22.60 5.04 26.43
C GLU A 36 22.31 3.68 25.79
N ILE A 37 21.07 3.17 25.90
CA ILE A 37 20.63 1.95 25.20
C ILE A 37 20.83 2.11 23.69
N TYR A 38 20.46 3.26 23.13
CA TYR A 38 20.51 3.51 21.68
C TYR A 38 21.92 3.59 21.10
N VAL A 39 22.90 4.03 21.88
CA VAL A 39 24.27 4.15 21.39
C VAL A 39 25.15 2.98 21.77
N THR A 40 24.77 2.22 22.79
CA THR A 40 25.65 1.20 23.38
C THR A 40 25.16 -0.22 23.12
N CYS A 41 23.86 -0.49 23.15
CA CYS A 41 23.34 -1.84 23.00
C CYS A 41 23.19 -2.20 21.51
N PRO A 42 23.77 -3.32 21.04
CA PRO A 42 23.43 -3.91 19.75
C PRO A 42 21.93 -4.15 19.62
N TYR A 43 21.40 -4.05 18.41
CA TYR A 43 20.00 -4.37 18.13
C TYR A 43 19.90 -5.72 17.40
N GLU A 44 18.92 -6.52 17.77
CA GLU A 44 18.66 -7.84 17.20
C GLU A 44 17.25 -7.92 16.60
N ARG A 45 17.12 -8.66 15.50
CA ARG A 45 15.85 -8.83 14.80
C ARG A 45 14.93 -9.79 15.56
N ARG A 46 13.69 -9.37 15.80
CA ARG A 46 12.59 -10.19 16.36
C ARG A 46 11.39 -10.12 15.42
N ASP A 47 11.25 -11.12 14.56
CA ASP A 47 10.19 -11.15 13.54
C ASP A 47 8.79 -11.19 14.18
N GLY A 48 7.87 -10.35 13.69
CA GLY A 48 6.51 -10.22 14.23
C GLY A 48 6.41 -9.55 15.61
N GLN A 49 7.50 -9.08 16.21
CA GLN A 49 7.49 -8.35 17.48
C GLN A 49 7.92 -6.91 17.26
N PHE A 50 6.97 -5.98 17.29
CA PHE A 50 7.25 -4.57 17.01
C PHE A 50 7.78 -3.83 18.25
N ASN A 51 8.99 -3.29 18.13
CA ASN A 51 9.60 -2.41 19.11
C ASN A 51 8.85 -1.06 19.12
N PRO A 52 8.15 -0.69 20.20
CA PRO A 52 7.27 0.48 20.23
C PRO A 52 7.97 1.81 19.93
N ASP A 53 9.29 1.85 20.06
CA ASP A 53 10.11 3.00 19.73
C ASP A 53 9.97 3.47 18.28
N TYR A 54 9.50 2.64 17.34
CA TYR A 54 9.24 3.10 15.97
C TYR A 54 8.29 4.32 15.95
N ARG A 55 7.47 4.49 17.00
CA ARG A 55 6.55 5.63 17.17
C ARG A 55 7.26 6.93 17.54
N LEU A 56 8.55 6.90 17.89
CA LEU A 56 9.33 8.10 18.19
C LEU A 56 9.62 8.94 16.94
N ALA A 57 9.55 8.34 15.75
CA ALA A 57 9.61 9.01 14.46
C ALA A 57 8.49 8.46 13.58
N ASN A 58 7.39 9.22 13.44
CA ASN A 58 6.16 8.74 12.82
C ASN A 58 5.99 9.21 11.36
N ASP A 59 7.09 9.30 10.62
CA ASP A 59 7.06 9.67 9.21
C ASP A 59 6.37 8.59 8.35
N SER A 60 6.34 7.34 8.82
CA SER A 60 5.57 6.25 8.20
C SER A 60 4.07 6.52 8.21
N GLY A 61 3.51 6.94 9.36
CA GLY A 61 2.12 7.31 9.49
C GLY A 61 1.74 8.52 8.63
N ALA A 62 2.61 9.54 8.58
CA ALA A 62 2.41 10.70 7.72
C ALA A 62 2.41 10.32 6.22
N THR A 63 3.34 9.45 5.81
CA THR A 63 3.42 8.94 4.43
C THR A 63 2.17 8.15 4.06
N GLN A 64 1.74 7.23 4.92
CA GLN A 64 0.51 6.45 4.74
C GLN A 64 -0.72 7.34 4.63
N ALA A 65 -0.90 8.29 5.55
CA ALA A 65 -2.05 9.21 5.53
C ALA A 65 -2.12 10.03 4.24
N LEU A 66 -0.97 10.52 3.74
CA LEU A 66 -0.92 11.22 2.46
C LEU A 66 -1.31 10.32 1.29
N MET A 67 -0.77 9.12 1.23
CA MET A 67 -1.01 8.18 0.12
C MET A 67 -2.47 7.73 0.09
N ASP A 68 -3.09 7.56 1.26
CA ASP A 68 -4.53 7.31 1.38
C ASP A 68 -5.36 8.54 1.00
N ALA A 69 -4.97 9.75 1.42
CA ALA A 69 -5.65 10.98 0.99
C ALA A 69 -5.63 11.16 -0.53
N LEU A 70 -4.49 10.84 -1.16
CA LEU A 70 -4.30 10.86 -2.61
C LEU A 70 -5.09 9.77 -3.36
N LEU A 71 -5.74 8.83 -2.67
CA LEU A 71 -6.64 7.84 -3.26
C LEU A 71 -8.11 8.16 -2.92
N TYR A 72 -8.41 8.26 -1.62
CA TYR A 72 -9.79 8.35 -1.14
C TYR A 72 -10.43 9.71 -1.40
N ALA A 73 -9.68 10.82 -1.33
CA ALA A 73 -10.27 12.13 -1.61
C ALA A 73 -10.64 12.31 -3.10
N PRO A 74 -9.81 11.85 -4.07
CA PRO A 74 -10.22 11.71 -5.47
C PRO A 74 -11.47 10.86 -5.68
N ILE A 75 -11.57 9.70 -5.02
CA ILE A 75 -12.76 8.84 -5.10
C ILE A 75 -13.99 9.54 -4.50
N ALA A 76 -13.85 10.20 -3.35
CA ALA A 76 -14.92 10.96 -2.74
C ALA A 76 -15.40 12.10 -3.66
N HIS A 77 -14.47 12.81 -4.32
CA HIS A 77 -14.81 13.83 -5.30
C HIS A 77 -15.59 13.24 -6.49
N LEU A 78 -15.16 12.11 -7.04
CA LEU A 78 -15.87 11.40 -8.11
C LEU A 78 -17.27 10.94 -7.70
N VAL A 79 -17.42 10.35 -6.50
CA VAL A 79 -18.70 9.86 -6.00
C VAL A 79 -19.66 11.04 -5.76
N ILE A 80 -19.20 12.11 -5.11
CA ILE A 80 -20.04 13.29 -4.83
C ILE A 80 -20.40 14.06 -6.10
N SER A 81 -19.48 14.17 -7.07
CA SER A 81 -19.79 14.82 -8.36
C SER A 81 -20.85 14.04 -9.16
N LYS A 82 -20.89 12.70 -9.05
CA LYS A 82 -21.93 11.86 -9.66
C LYS A 82 -23.23 11.77 -8.86
N SER A 83 -23.14 11.87 -7.53
CA SER A 83 -24.26 11.77 -6.58
C SER A 83 -24.19 12.88 -5.54
N PRO A 84 -24.55 14.13 -5.90
CA PRO A 84 -24.45 15.29 -5.00
C PRO A 84 -25.25 15.15 -3.70
N GLU A 85 -26.30 14.33 -3.70
CA GLU A 85 -27.11 13.99 -2.54
C GLU A 85 -26.31 13.31 -1.41
N LEU A 86 -25.17 12.69 -1.73
CA LEU A 86 -24.28 12.07 -0.75
C LEU A 86 -23.38 13.09 -0.03
N ASN A 87 -23.36 14.36 -0.47
CA ASN A 87 -22.62 15.44 0.19
C ASN A 87 -23.36 15.96 1.44
N THR A 88 -23.58 15.08 2.41
CA THR A 88 -24.30 15.39 3.67
C THR A 88 -23.59 16.46 4.50
N ALA A 89 -22.26 16.51 4.43
CA ALA A 89 -21.42 17.54 5.06
C ALA A 89 -21.45 18.90 4.36
N LYS A 90 -22.17 19.03 3.22
CA LYS A 90 -22.33 20.26 2.43
C LYS A 90 -20.99 20.94 2.12
N ARG A 91 -19.97 20.15 1.81
CA ARG A 91 -18.66 20.67 1.41
C ARG A 91 -18.77 21.40 0.06
N PRO A 92 -18.00 22.48 -0.17
CA PRO A 92 -17.91 23.11 -1.48
C PRO A 92 -17.48 22.11 -2.56
N ASP A 93 -17.85 22.41 -3.81
CA ASP A 93 -17.36 21.62 -4.94
C ASP A 93 -15.82 21.64 -4.99
N GLY A 94 -15.22 20.52 -5.40
CA GLY A 94 -13.77 20.35 -5.43
C GLY A 94 -13.08 20.26 -4.06
N TRP A 95 -13.79 20.39 -2.92
CA TRP A 95 -13.17 20.44 -1.59
C TRP A 95 -12.26 19.24 -1.33
N TYR A 96 -12.74 18.00 -1.49
CA TYR A 96 -11.94 16.78 -1.25
C TYR A 96 -10.68 16.74 -2.11
N ALA A 97 -10.81 16.97 -3.42
CA ALA A 97 -9.68 17.00 -4.34
C ALA A 97 -8.66 18.10 -3.98
N SER A 98 -9.13 19.27 -3.55
CA SER A 98 -8.25 20.38 -3.12
C SER A 98 -7.45 20.04 -1.86
N GLN A 99 -8.03 19.30 -0.90
CA GLN A 99 -7.35 18.91 0.33
C GLN A 99 -6.22 17.90 0.05
N ALA A 100 -6.48 16.90 -0.80
CA ALA A 100 -5.45 15.93 -1.17
C ALA A 100 -4.32 16.57 -1.97
N LEU A 101 -4.63 17.48 -2.91
CA LEU A 101 -3.60 18.23 -3.62
C LEU A 101 -2.77 19.09 -2.66
N ARG A 102 -3.41 19.79 -1.71
CA ARG A 102 -2.69 20.59 -0.71
C ARG A 102 -1.77 19.73 0.16
N ALA A 103 -2.22 18.57 0.61
CA ALA A 103 -1.40 17.63 1.37
C ALA A 103 -0.16 17.18 0.57
N ALA A 104 -0.33 16.89 -0.73
CA ALA A 104 0.79 16.57 -1.61
C ALA A 104 1.76 17.74 -1.83
N GLN A 105 1.27 18.98 -1.93
CA GLN A 105 2.14 20.16 -2.01
C GLN A 105 2.98 20.31 -0.74
N ILE A 106 2.37 20.18 0.44
CA ILE A 106 3.08 20.26 1.73
C ILE A 106 4.19 19.20 1.80
N PHE A 107 3.88 17.96 1.42
CA PHE A 107 4.79 16.84 1.61
C PHE A 107 5.88 16.73 0.54
N PHE A 108 5.63 17.16 -0.71
CA PHE A 108 6.59 16.99 -1.81
C PHE A 108 7.22 18.29 -2.33
N VAL A 109 6.63 19.45 -2.03
CA VAL A 109 6.93 20.70 -2.77
C VAL A 109 7.34 21.83 -1.85
N ASP A 110 6.54 22.14 -0.82
CA ASP A 110 6.74 23.26 0.09
C ASP A 110 8.14 23.18 0.75
N GLU A 111 9.00 24.19 0.55
CA GLU A 111 10.42 24.13 0.94
C GLU A 111 10.66 23.85 2.43
N ALA A 112 9.73 24.27 3.28
CA ALA A 112 9.82 24.11 4.74
C ALA A 112 9.40 22.72 5.23
N THR A 113 8.70 21.92 4.42
CA THR A 113 8.07 20.67 4.86
C THR A 113 8.27 19.50 3.90
N ARG A 114 8.81 19.74 2.70
CA ARG A 114 8.99 18.68 1.71
C ARG A 114 9.86 17.57 2.27
N VAL A 115 9.51 16.33 1.98
CA VAL A 115 10.42 15.21 2.17
C VAL A 115 11.49 15.28 1.08
N ASN A 116 12.76 15.05 1.41
CA ASN A 116 13.81 14.95 0.41
C ASN A 116 13.62 13.66 -0.42
N PRO A 117 13.91 13.68 -1.72
CA PRO A 117 13.62 12.55 -2.62
C PRO A 117 14.63 11.40 -2.47
N HIS A 118 14.69 10.81 -1.27
CA HIS A 118 15.48 9.61 -0.93
C HIS A 118 15.03 9.00 0.40
N LEU A 119 15.35 7.72 0.62
CA LEU A 119 15.00 7.00 1.87
C LEU A 119 16.25 6.59 2.66
N ASN A 120 17.26 7.47 2.71
CA ASN A 120 18.55 7.22 3.37
C ASN A 120 18.45 6.94 4.89
N TYR A 121 17.32 7.25 5.52
CA TYR A 121 17.10 7.09 6.98
C TYR A 121 15.80 6.34 7.30
N SER A 122 15.24 5.64 6.31
CA SER A 122 14.03 4.83 6.49
C SER A 122 14.37 3.46 7.07
N GLN A 123 13.54 2.96 7.99
CA GLN A 123 13.83 1.81 8.86
C GLN A 123 15.28 1.79 9.37
N LEU A 124 15.71 2.93 9.91
CA LEU A 124 17.01 3.09 10.52
C LEU A 124 17.16 2.13 11.71
N LEU A 125 18.23 1.33 11.64
CA LEU A 125 18.65 0.42 12.69
C LEU A 125 19.37 1.23 13.77
N ARG A 126 18.96 1.03 15.02
CA ARG A 126 19.58 1.66 16.18
C ARG A 126 20.66 0.77 16.78
N GLY A 127 21.45 1.32 17.69
CA GLY A 127 22.61 0.68 18.29
C GLY A 127 23.94 1.28 17.80
N PRO A 128 25.08 0.75 18.28
CA PRO A 128 26.40 1.22 17.88
C PRO A 128 26.67 0.95 16.40
N GLY A 129 27.26 1.92 15.69
CA GLY A 129 27.66 1.78 14.28
C GLY A 129 27.15 2.91 13.39
N THR A 130 27.09 2.63 12.08
CA THR A 130 26.64 3.58 11.07
C THR A 130 25.13 3.79 11.17
N GLN A 131 24.73 5.03 11.31
CA GLN A 131 23.33 5.42 11.48
C GLN A 131 22.71 5.82 10.15
N VAL A 132 22.45 4.83 9.30
CA VAL A 132 21.73 4.95 8.03
C VAL A 132 20.50 4.04 8.06
N GLY A 133 19.56 4.28 7.15
CA GLY A 133 18.42 3.41 6.89
C GLY A 133 18.84 2.00 6.46
N SER A 134 17.85 1.15 6.29
CA SER A 134 18.04 -0.23 5.82
C SER A 134 17.48 -0.41 4.40
N PRO A 135 17.85 -1.49 3.69
CA PRO A 135 17.19 -1.84 2.44
C PRO A 135 15.67 -1.93 2.57
N THR A 136 15.19 -2.56 3.66
CA THR A 136 13.76 -2.77 3.91
C THR A 136 12.99 -1.47 4.13
N GLY A 137 13.68 -0.38 4.49
CA GLY A 137 13.10 0.96 4.59
C GLY A 137 12.57 1.51 3.27
N VAL A 138 13.01 0.97 2.12
CA VAL A 138 12.45 1.34 0.82
C VAL A 138 10.95 1.01 0.75
N LEU A 139 10.51 -0.04 1.45
CA LEU A 139 9.12 -0.43 1.57
C LEU A 139 8.23 0.69 2.16
N ASP A 140 8.77 1.64 2.93
CA ASP A 140 7.96 2.69 3.57
C ASP A 140 7.27 3.64 2.57
N MET A 141 7.68 3.61 1.29
CA MET A 141 7.01 4.34 0.20
C MET A 141 6.31 3.44 -0.83
N HIS A 142 6.04 2.17 -0.54
CA HIS A 142 5.44 1.26 -1.54
C HIS A 142 4.02 1.63 -2.03
N TRP A 143 3.40 2.66 -1.45
CA TRP A 143 2.01 3.06 -1.63
C TRP A 143 1.79 3.92 -2.88
N TRP A 144 2.85 4.24 -3.63
CA TRP A 144 2.78 5.02 -4.87
C TRP A 144 1.70 4.56 -5.88
N PRO A 145 1.39 3.27 -6.04
CA PRO A 145 0.27 2.85 -6.89
C PRO A 145 -1.11 3.39 -6.45
N LYS A 146 -1.35 3.59 -5.13
CA LYS A 146 -2.56 4.27 -4.61
C LYS A 146 -2.61 5.71 -5.09
N ALA A 147 -1.54 6.45 -4.81
CA ALA A 147 -1.44 7.86 -5.14
C ALA A 147 -1.55 8.08 -6.65
N LEU A 148 -0.89 7.24 -7.45
CA LEU A 148 -1.00 7.28 -8.90
C LEU A 148 -2.45 7.14 -9.36
N SER A 149 -3.21 6.19 -8.81
CA SER A 149 -4.61 5.96 -9.21
C SER A 149 -5.48 7.20 -9.00
N GLY A 150 -5.39 7.85 -7.84
CA GLY A 150 -6.16 9.05 -7.58
C GLY A 150 -5.66 10.26 -8.38
N ILE A 151 -4.35 10.39 -8.61
CA ILE A 151 -3.79 11.43 -9.49
C ILE A 151 -4.30 11.27 -10.93
N LEU A 152 -4.24 10.07 -11.50
CA LEU A 152 -4.72 9.81 -12.86
C LEU A 152 -6.22 10.06 -12.97
N LEU A 153 -7.01 9.67 -11.96
CA LEU A 153 -8.44 9.95 -11.90
C LEU A 153 -8.73 11.47 -11.93
N MET A 154 -8.05 12.26 -11.10
CA MET A 154 -8.27 13.72 -11.08
C MET A 154 -7.78 14.41 -12.35
N LYS A 155 -6.72 13.91 -12.99
CA LYS A 155 -6.29 14.39 -14.31
C LYS A 155 -7.34 14.11 -15.38
N GLU A 156 -7.87 12.88 -15.43
CA GLU A 156 -8.91 12.48 -16.40
C GLU A 156 -10.20 13.29 -16.21
N MET A 157 -10.57 13.59 -14.97
CA MET A 157 -11.71 14.46 -14.65
C MET A 157 -11.46 15.95 -14.96
N GLY A 158 -10.23 16.33 -15.32
CA GLY A 158 -9.84 17.74 -15.55
C GLY A 158 -9.79 18.58 -14.28
N VAL A 159 -9.73 17.95 -13.10
CA VAL A 159 -9.74 18.61 -11.78
C VAL A 159 -8.34 19.04 -11.37
N TRP A 160 -7.32 18.22 -11.64
CA TRP A 160 -5.91 18.56 -11.41
C TRP A 160 -5.20 18.76 -12.74
N SER A 161 -4.60 19.94 -12.92
CA SER A 161 -3.83 20.27 -14.11
C SER A 161 -2.38 19.79 -14.02
N GLU A 162 -1.65 19.85 -15.13
CA GLU A 162 -0.19 19.60 -15.12
C GLU A 162 0.55 20.61 -14.25
N ALA A 163 0.09 21.86 -14.20
CA ALA A 163 0.69 22.90 -13.38
C ALA A 163 0.52 22.62 -11.88
N ASP A 164 -0.66 22.12 -11.48
CA ASP A 164 -0.93 21.73 -10.10
C ASP A 164 0.00 20.59 -9.63
N LEU A 165 0.30 19.65 -10.52
CA LEU A 165 1.10 18.46 -10.21
C LEU A 165 2.60 18.64 -10.47
N ALA A 166 3.03 19.77 -11.04
CA ALA A 166 4.41 19.97 -11.49
C ALA A 166 5.44 19.73 -10.38
N GLY A 167 5.18 20.21 -9.17
CA GLY A 167 6.06 20.00 -8.01
C GLY A 167 6.17 18.53 -7.61
N VAL A 168 5.05 17.81 -7.54
CA VAL A 168 5.00 16.37 -7.22
C VAL A 168 5.72 15.54 -8.28
N VAL A 169 5.52 15.87 -9.56
CA VAL A 169 6.21 15.22 -10.69
C VAL A 169 7.71 15.49 -10.64
N ASN A 170 8.14 16.71 -10.30
CA ASN A 170 9.56 17.05 -10.16
C ASN A 170 10.21 16.30 -8.99
N TRP A 171 9.50 16.16 -7.86
CA TRP A 171 9.94 15.33 -6.74
C TRP A 171 10.14 13.87 -7.18
N ALA A 172 9.17 13.29 -7.88
CA ALA A 172 9.25 11.92 -8.41
C ALA A 172 10.44 11.74 -9.37
N LYS A 173 10.68 12.71 -10.27
CA LYS A 173 11.84 12.72 -11.18
C LYS A 173 13.18 12.75 -10.44
N ALA A 174 13.24 13.39 -9.27
CA ALA A 174 14.44 13.40 -8.43
C ALA A 174 14.60 12.10 -7.62
N TYR A 175 13.50 11.47 -7.24
CA TYR A 175 13.49 10.24 -6.44
C TYR A 175 13.81 8.98 -7.25
N ILE A 176 13.31 8.87 -8.49
CA ILE A 176 13.56 7.71 -9.37
C ILE A 176 15.07 7.37 -9.51
N PRO A 177 15.98 8.33 -9.78
CA PRO A 177 17.41 8.04 -9.83
C PRO A 177 17.96 7.46 -8.52
N TRP A 178 17.51 7.95 -7.37
CA TRP A 178 17.91 7.38 -6.08
C TRP A 178 17.43 5.93 -5.97
N LEU A 179 16.16 5.67 -6.30
CA LEU A 179 15.55 4.34 -6.24
C LEU A 179 16.23 3.33 -7.19
N GLN A 180 16.80 3.80 -8.29
CA GLN A 180 17.50 2.94 -9.26
C GLN A 180 18.99 2.72 -8.95
N THR A 181 19.64 3.65 -8.24
CA THR A 181 21.10 3.66 -8.15
C THR A 181 21.66 3.54 -6.74
N ASN A 182 20.89 3.87 -5.70
CA ASN A 182 21.34 3.77 -4.31
C ASN A 182 21.48 2.30 -3.88
N GLU A 183 22.49 2.00 -3.07
CA GLU A 183 22.77 0.62 -2.62
C GLU A 183 21.67 0.05 -1.71
N LEU A 184 20.99 0.87 -0.90
CA LEU A 184 19.81 0.43 -0.13
C LEU A 184 18.69 -0.02 -1.08
N ALA A 185 18.43 0.77 -2.12
CA ALA A 185 17.39 0.50 -3.10
C ALA A 185 17.72 -0.71 -4.00
N LYS A 186 18.99 -0.87 -4.40
CA LYS A 186 19.45 -2.06 -5.13
C LYS A 186 19.30 -3.33 -4.31
N ALA A 187 19.61 -3.27 -3.01
CA ALA A 187 19.45 -4.39 -2.10
C ALA A 187 17.96 -4.76 -1.96
N GLU A 188 17.07 -3.78 -1.81
CA GLU A 188 15.62 -4.03 -1.76
C GLU A 188 15.09 -4.64 -3.06
N ARG A 189 15.50 -4.09 -4.21
CA ARG A 189 15.15 -4.64 -5.54
C ARG A 189 15.53 -6.12 -5.68
N ALA A 190 16.60 -6.55 -5.02
CA ALA A 190 17.10 -7.92 -5.06
C ALA A 190 16.38 -8.88 -4.10
N SER A 191 15.50 -8.38 -3.21
CA SER A 191 14.72 -9.20 -2.30
C SER A 191 13.78 -10.15 -3.06
N ASP A 192 13.79 -11.44 -2.71
CA ASP A 192 13.02 -12.49 -3.40
C ASP A 192 11.64 -12.76 -2.80
N ASN A 193 11.18 -11.87 -1.91
CA ASN A 193 9.90 -11.91 -1.21
C ASN A 193 9.07 -10.64 -1.53
N ASN A 194 8.03 -10.38 -0.74
CA ASN A 194 7.16 -9.20 -0.87
C ASN A 194 7.88 -7.84 -1.00
N HIS A 195 9.05 -7.66 -0.37
CA HIS A 195 9.81 -6.41 -0.46
C HIS A 195 10.22 -6.08 -1.90
N GLY A 196 10.76 -7.07 -2.62
CA GLY A 196 11.11 -6.90 -4.02
C GLY A 196 9.88 -6.62 -4.88
N SER A 197 8.77 -7.33 -4.65
CA SER A 197 7.50 -7.08 -5.36
C SER A 197 7.06 -5.61 -5.22
N TYR A 198 7.12 -5.07 -4.01
CA TYR A 198 6.73 -3.69 -3.74
C TYR A 198 7.72 -2.65 -4.27
N PHE A 199 9.02 -2.94 -4.32
CA PHE A 199 10.00 -2.10 -5.02
C PHE A 199 9.59 -1.86 -6.48
N PHE A 200 9.25 -2.93 -7.20
CA PHE A 200 8.86 -2.84 -8.61
C PHE A 200 7.55 -2.07 -8.81
N ASN A 201 6.56 -2.30 -7.94
CA ASN A 201 5.31 -1.54 -7.93
C ASN A 201 5.54 -0.03 -7.80
N GLN A 202 6.37 0.34 -6.83
CA GLN A 202 6.73 1.72 -6.55
C GLN A 202 7.43 2.38 -7.72
N LEU A 203 8.47 1.75 -8.27
CA LEU A 203 9.23 2.30 -9.39
C LEU A 203 8.36 2.45 -10.64
N ALA A 204 7.57 1.44 -11.00
CA ALA A 204 6.68 1.51 -12.16
C ALA A 204 5.61 2.59 -12.00
N ALA A 205 5.01 2.73 -10.81
CA ALA A 205 4.01 3.77 -10.56
C ALA A 205 4.61 5.19 -10.68
N LEU A 206 5.82 5.40 -10.16
CA LEU A 206 6.54 6.67 -10.28
C LEU A 206 6.90 6.98 -11.74
N GLN A 207 7.35 5.98 -12.51
CA GLN A 207 7.66 6.14 -13.93
C GLN A 207 6.42 6.54 -14.73
N ILE A 208 5.26 5.91 -14.47
CA ILE A 208 3.99 6.32 -15.08
C ILE A 208 3.64 7.76 -14.70
N LEU A 209 3.80 8.15 -13.43
CA LEU A 209 3.53 9.51 -12.96
C LEU A 209 4.34 10.57 -13.73
N VAL A 210 5.61 10.29 -14.00
CA VAL A 210 6.50 11.23 -14.71
C VAL A 210 6.41 11.13 -16.24
N GLY A 211 5.57 10.23 -16.77
CA GLY A 211 5.37 10.01 -18.20
C GLY A 211 6.36 9.05 -18.87
N ASP A 212 7.19 8.34 -18.10
CA ASP A 212 8.14 7.33 -18.59
C ASP A 212 7.45 5.96 -18.74
N LEU A 213 6.56 5.84 -19.72
CA LEU A 213 5.77 4.61 -19.93
C LEU A 213 6.64 3.43 -20.41
N ASP A 214 7.68 3.69 -21.21
CA ASP A 214 8.61 2.65 -21.66
C ASP A 214 9.45 2.12 -20.49
N GLY A 215 9.94 3.01 -19.62
CA GLY A 215 10.62 2.61 -18.39
C GLY A 215 9.70 1.84 -17.44
N ALA A 216 8.46 2.29 -17.25
CA ALA A 216 7.47 1.56 -16.45
C ALA A 216 7.22 0.14 -16.98
N LYS A 217 7.10 0.00 -18.32
CA LYS A 217 6.97 -1.30 -18.98
C LYS A 217 8.19 -2.19 -18.76
N ALA A 218 9.39 -1.64 -18.88
CA ALA A 218 10.62 -2.38 -18.61
C ALA A 218 10.68 -2.84 -17.14
N THR A 219 10.27 -2.00 -16.20
CA THR A 219 10.27 -2.31 -14.76
C THR A 219 9.33 -3.46 -14.40
N VAL A 220 8.09 -3.46 -14.92
CA VAL A 220 7.17 -4.58 -14.67
C VAL A 220 7.60 -5.87 -15.38
N GLN A 221 8.20 -5.77 -16.56
CA GLN A 221 8.79 -6.92 -17.24
C GLN A 221 9.96 -7.52 -16.44
N ASP A 222 10.81 -6.67 -15.87
CA ASP A 222 11.92 -7.08 -15.00
C ASP A 222 11.42 -7.79 -13.73
N TYR A 223 10.32 -7.32 -13.13
CA TYR A 223 9.66 -8.05 -12.04
C TYR A 223 9.23 -9.46 -12.46
N PHE A 224 8.42 -9.57 -13.53
CA PHE A 224 7.80 -10.83 -13.95
C PHE A 224 8.81 -11.83 -14.56
N THR A 225 9.95 -11.36 -15.08
CA THR A 225 11.02 -12.22 -15.60
C THR A 225 12.17 -12.43 -14.63
N GLY A 226 12.23 -11.65 -13.55
CA GLY A 226 13.22 -11.74 -12.48
C GLY A 226 12.65 -12.43 -11.25
N ILE A 227 12.50 -11.68 -10.15
CA ILE A 227 12.20 -12.26 -8.82
C ILE A 227 10.87 -13.03 -8.77
N TYR A 228 9.87 -12.65 -9.58
CA TYR A 228 8.57 -13.35 -9.63
C TYR A 228 8.73 -14.85 -9.99
N MET A 229 9.77 -15.18 -10.77
CA MET A 229 10.03 -16.55 -11.24
C MET A 229 10.24 -17.56 -10.11
N SER A 230 10.58 -17.11 -8.89
CA SER A 230 10.76 -17.97 -7.70
C SER A 230 9.76 -17.70 -6.57
N GLN A 231 8.84 -16.75 -6.73
CA GLN A 231 7.94 -16.34 -5.64
C GLN A 231 6.77 -17.30 -5.40
N ILE A 232 6.39 -18.10 -6.40
CA ILE A 232 5.24 -19.01 -6.33
C ILE A 232 5.69 -20.43 -6.68
N ASP A 233 5.45 -21.39 -5.79
CA ASP A 233 5.73 -22.81 -6.02
C ASP A 233 4.69 -23.47 -6.95
N GLU A 234 4.82 -24.77 -7.23
CA GLU A 234 3.90 -25.49 -8.13
C GLU A 234 2.45 -25.55 -7.62
N LYS A 235 2.24 -25.45 -6.30
CA LYS A 235 0.92 -25.56 -5.65
C LYS A 235 0.27 -24.19 -5.46
N GLY A 236 1.03 -23.11 -5.59
CA GLY A 236 0.60 -21.75 -5.32
C GLY A 236 1.06 -21.21 -3.96
N ASP A 237 1.85 -21.95 -3.18
CA ASP A 237 2.44 -21.37 -1.97
C ASP A 237 3.45 -20.30 -2.35
N GLN A 238 3.68 -19.40 -1.42
CA GLN A 238 4.67 -18.34 -1.51
C GLN A 238 5.73 -18.60 -0.43
N PRO A 239 6.78 -19.41 -0.71
CA PRO A 239 7.59 -20.04 0.34
C PRO A 239 8.29 -19.07 1.29
N LYS A 240 8.66 -17.88 0.80
CA LYS A 240 9.27 -16.83 1.64
C LYS A 240 8.28 -16.15 2.57
N GLU A 241 7.01 -16.16 2.20
CA GLU A 241 5.91 -15.57 2.97
C GLU A 241 5.35 -16.58 3.97
N SER A 242 5.24 -17.85 3.57
CA SER A 242 4.76 -18.92 4.44
C SER A 242 5.75 -19.30 5.55
N ALA A 243 7.02 -18.95 5.40
CA ALA A 243 8.06 -19.11 6.43
C ALA A 243 8.04 -18.04 7.53
N ARG A 244 7.17 -17.02 7.42
CA ARG A 244 7.10 -15.90 8.37
C ARG A 244 6.25 -16.24 9.60
N THR A 245 6.39 -15.44 10.65
CA THR A 245 5.60 -15.58 11.90
C THR A 245 4.09 -15.36 11.69
N HIS A 246 3.72 -14.56 10.69
CA HIS A 246 2.34 -14.29 10.27
C HIS A 246 2.14 -14.71 8.79
N PRO A 247 2.07 -16.01 8.50
CA PRO A 247 2.08 -16.51 7.13
C PRO A 247 0.76 -16.31 6.37
N TYR A 248 -0.36 -16.06 7.05
CA TYR A 248 -1.62 -15.68 6.39
C TYR A 248 -1.49 -14.25 5.85
N HIS A 249 -1.00 -13.34 6.71
CA HIS A 249 -0.73 -11.95 6.36
C HIS A 249 0.21 -11.83 5.16
N TYR A 250 1.42 -12.40 5.26
CA TYR A 250 2.42 -12.23 4.21
C TYR A 250 2.00 -12.84 2.86
N ARG A 251 1.18 -13.90 2.86
CA ARG A 251 0.58 -14.42 1.61
C ARG A 251 -0.37 -13.41 0.97
N GLY A 252 -1.25 -12.79 1.75
CA GLY A 252 -2.14 -11.73 1.26
C GLY A 252 -1.38 -10.49 0.82
N TYR A 253 -0.36 -10.11 1.60
CA TYR A 253 0.45 -8.93 1.39
C TYR A 253 1.27 -9.01 0.11
N ASN A 254 1.91 -10.15 -0.19
CA ASN A 254 2.63 -10.33 -1.45
C ASN A 254 1.68 -10.59 -2.63
N LEU A 255 0.55 -11.27 -2.42
CA LEU A 255 -0.48 -11.42 -3.46
C LEU A 255 -1.03 -10.04 -3.90
N CYS A 256 -1.21 -9.11 -2.97
CA CYS A 256 -1.53 -7.72 -3.27
C CYS A 256 -0.45 -7.09 -4.17
N ALA A 257 0.83 -7.27 -3.82
CA ALA A 257 1.94 -6.75 -4.61
C ALA A 257 1.95 -7.32 -6.04
N MET A 258 1.72 -8.63 -6.21
CA MET A 258 1.63 -9.28 -7.52
C MET A 258 0.46 -8.74 -8.36
N ILE A 259 -0.70 -8.52 -7.75
CA ILE A 259 -1.88 -7.94 -8.41
C ILE A 259 -1.60 -6.51 -8.86
N ASN A 260 -0.94 -5.71 -8.01
CA ASN A 260 -0.55 -4.35 -8.37
C ASN A 260 0.45 -4.36 -9.54
N SER A 261 1.46 -5.24 -9.53
CA SER A 261 2.37 -5.43 -10.67
C SER A 261 1.62 -5.78 -11.95
N ALA A 262 0.63 -6.69 -11.87
CA ALA A 262 -0.14 -7.14 -13.02
C ALA A 262 -1.03 -6.03 -13.60
N ARG A 263 -1.60 -5.18 -12.76
CA ARG A 263 -2.40 -4.05 -13.23
C ARG A 263 -1.56 -2.90 -13.79
N LEU A 264 -0.41 -2.59 -13.16
CA LEU A 264 0.57 -1.65 -13.71
C LEU A 264 1.09 -2.14 -15.07
N ALA A 265 1.33 -3.44 -15.19
CA ALA A 265 1.66 -4.09 -16.45
C ALA A 265 0.57 -3.92 -17.51
N GLU A 266 -0.69 -4.19 -17.17
CA GLU A 266 -1.82 -4.01 -18.08
C GLU A 266 -1.93 -2.56 -18.57
N PHE A 267 -1.74 -1.58 -17.68
CA PHE A 267 -1.74 -0.15 -18.02
C PHE A 267 -0.69 0.21 -19.08
N VAL A 268 0.50 -0.40 -19.02
CA VAL A 268 1.59 -0.17 -19.99
C VAL A 268 1.64 -1.21 -21.12
N GLY A 269 0.56 -1.98 -21.30
CA GLY A 269 0.41 -2.94 -22.39
C GLY A 269 1.36 -4.14 -22.29
N TYR A 270 1.58 -4.65 -21.07
CA TYR A 270 2.23 -5.93 -20.78
C TYR A 270 1.24 -6.88 -20.07
N ASP A 271 1.21 -8.15 -20.45
CA ASP A 271 0.31 -9.13 -19.82
C ASP A 271 0.94 -9.72 -18.56
N GLY A 272 0.90 -8.96 -17.46
CA GLY A 272 1.37 -9.43 -16.16
C GLY A 272 0.42 -10.42 -15.48
N TRP A 273 -0.87 -10.40 -15.82
CA TRP A 273 -1.87 -11.27 -15.19
C TRP A 273 -1.67 -12.74 -15.55
N ASN A 274 -1.31 -13.03 -16.80
CA ASN A 274 -1.05 -14.41 -17.23
C ASN A 274 0.41 -14.87 -17.03
N ALA A 275 1.26 -14.05 -16.42
CA ALA A 275 2.65 -14.40 -16.14
C ALA A 275 2.75 -15.62 -15.22
N LYS A 276 3.70 -16.52 -15.52
CA LYS A 276 3.95 -17.74 -14.77
C LYS A 276 5.32 -17.71 -14.09
N SER A 277 5.40 -18.24 -12.87
CA SER A 277 6.68 -18.51 -12.23
C SER A 277 7.38 -19.70 -12.91
N SER A 278 8.59 -20.04 -12.46
CA SER A 278 9.34 -21.18 -12.98
C SER A 278 8.62 -22.53 -12.79
N SER A 279 7.69 -22.61 -11.83
CA SER A 279 6.88 -23.81 -11.58
C SER A 279 5.65 -23.91 -12.50
N GLY A 280 5.35 -22.87 -13.28
CA GLY A 280 4.13 -22.78 -14.09
C GLY A 280 2.91 -22.25 -13.34
N ALA A 281 3.02 -21.98 -12.03
CA ALA A 281 1.98 -21.32 -11.25
C ALA A 281 1.92 -19.81 -11.54
N GLY A 282 0.79 -19.17 -11.25
CA GLY A 282 0.66 -17.72 -11.37
C GLY A 282 -0.25 -17.13 -10.29
N ILE A 283 -0.61 -15.85 -10.44
CA ILE A 283 -1.41 -15.08 -9.47
C ILE A 283 -2.69 -15.82 -9.06
N GLN A 284 -3.43 -16.38 -10.03
CA GLN A 284 -4.65 -17.14 -9.75
C GLN A 284 -4.38 -18.38 -8.88
N THR A 285 -3.29 -19.10 -9.16
CA THR A 285 -2.87 -20.27 -8.37
C THR A 285 -2.51 -19.87 -6.94
N ALA A 286 -1.81 -18.74 -6.75
CA ALA A 286 -1.46 -18.24 -5.43
C ALA A 286 -2.69 -17.81 -4.61
N ALA A 287 -3.68 -17.17 -5.25
CA ALA A 287 -4.95 -16.84 -4.61
C ALA A 287 -5.75 -18.08 -4.21
N ASP A 288 -5.86 -19.06 -5.11
CA ASP A 288 -6.52 -20.34 -4.84
C ASP A 288 -5.85 -21.10 -3.69
N TYR A 289 -4.53 -21.02 -3.58
CA TYR A 289 -3.78 -21.61 -2.48
C TYR A 289 -4.02 -20.87 -1.16
N ALA A 290 -3.96 -19.53 -1.16
CA ALA A 290 -4.17 -18.71 0.03
C ALA A 290 -5.56 -18.94 0.68
N MET A 291 -6.59 -19.18 -0.13
CA MET A 291 -7.96 -19.47 0.34
C MET A 291 -8.08 -20.77 1.16
N GLN A 292 -7.10 -21.67 1.11
CA GLN A 292 -7.12 -22.95 1.85
C GLN A 292 -6.79 -22.79 3.33
N PHE A 293 -6.32 -21.62 3.75
CA PHE A 293 -5.86 -21.34 5.10
C PHE A 293 -6.85 -20.49 5.89
N THR A 294 -6.75 -20.59 7.21
CA THR A 294 -7.43 -19.69 8.15
C THR A 294 -6.40 -18.80 8.84
N PRO A 295 -6.77 -17.56 9.22
CA PRO A 295 -5.86 -16.67 9.94
C PRO A 295 -5.36 -17.30 11.25
N GLY A 296 -4.08 -17.10 11.56
CA GLY A 296 -3.50 -17.40 12.87
C GLY A 296 -3.76 -16.29 13.90
N PRO A 297 -3.19 -16.42 15.12
CA PRO A 297 -3.26 -15.36 16.12
C PRO A 297 -2.70 -14.02 15.61
N GLY A 298 -3.50 -12.96 15.72
CA GLY A 298 -3.12 -11.61 15.28
C GLY A 298 -3.28 -11.35 13.78
N GLU A 299 -3.84 -12.28 13.02
CA GLU A 299 -4.14 -12.13 11.59
C GLU A 299 -5.65 -12.10 11.36
N ALA A 300 -6.11 -11.39 10.33
CA ALA A 300 -7.52 -11.26 10.00
C ALA A 300 -7.86 -11.82 8.62
N ALA A 301 -9.01 -12.48 8.49
CA ALA A 301 -9.45 -13.02 7.19
C ALA A 301 -9.63 -11.93 6.13
N SER A 302 -9.94 -10.70 6.59
CA SER A 302 -10.10 -9.52 5.74
C SER A 302 -8.88 -9.16 4.92
N GLU A 303 -7.69 -9.59 5.33
CA GLU A 303 -6.44 -9.34 4.62
C GLU A 303 -6.36 -10.01 3.24
N LEU A 304 -7.22 -11.00 2.95
CA LEU A 304 -7.32 -11.63 1.63
C LEU A 304 -8.47 -11.10 0.76
N PHE A 305 -9.45 -10.40 1.33
CA PHE A 305 -10.70 -10.14 0.60
C PHE A 305 -10.49 -9.30 -0.69
N PRO A 306 -9.75 -8.17 -0.66
CA PRO A 306 -9.52 -7.37 -1.86
C PRO A 306 -8.79 -8.13 -2.98
N GLN A 307 -7.85 -9.02 -2.61
CA GLN A 307 -7.01 -9.76 -3.54
C GLN A 307 -7.81 -10.90 -4.19
N ILE A 308 -8.62 -11.62 -3.42
CA ILE A 308 -9.53 -12.65 -3.94
C ILE A 308 -10.56 -12.02 -4.87
N ALA A 309 -11.13 -10.86 -4.49
CA ALA A 309 -12.02 -10.09 -5.34
C ALA A 309 -11.37 -9.70 -6.67
N ALA A 310 -10.14 -9.18 -6.64
CA ALA A 310 -9.40 -8.78 -7.84
C ALA A 310 -9.13 -9.97 -8.77
N VAL A 311 -8.76 -11.14 -8.22
CA VAL A 311 -8.57 -12.37 -9.01
C VAL A 311 -9.88 -12.86 -9.63
N ALA A 312 -10.98 -12.82 -8.87
CA ALA A 312 -12.30 -13.20 -9.38
C ALA A 312 -12.75 -12.31 -10.54
N VAL A 313 -12.55 -10.99 -10.44
CA VAL A 313 -12.84 -10.04 -11.52
C VAL A 313 -11.98 -10.32 -12.75
N LYS A 314 -10.68 -10.58 -12.57
CA LYS A 314 -9.77 -10.76 -13.70
C LYS A 314 -9.97 -12.09 -14.43
N PHE A 315 -10.02 -13.19 -13.67
CA PHE A 315 -10.03 -14.54 -14.23
C PHE A 315 -11.42 -15.16 -14.33
N GLY A 316 -12.45 -14.47 -13.78
CA GLY A 316 -13.81 -14.96 -13.69
C GLY A 316 -14.05 -15.90 -12.50
N ASP A 317 -15.32 -16.07 -12.13
CA ASP A 317 -15.76 -16.99 -11.07
C ASP A 317 -16.91 -17.91 -11.52
N PRO A 318 -16.72 -18.73 -12.57
CA PRO A 318 -17.81 -19.53 -13.14
C PRO A 318 -18.39 -20.58 -12.19
N SER A 319 -17.59 -21.06 -11.22
CA SER A 319 -18.06 -21.99 -10.18
C SER A 319 -18.58 -21.29 -8.93
N GLY A 320 -18.49 -19.96 -8.84
CA GLY A 320 -18.83 -19.19 -7.66
C GLY A 320 -17.88 -19.42 -6.46
N LYS A 321 -16.66 -19.94 -6.67
CA LYS A 321 -15.75 -20.31 -5.58
C LYS A 321 -15.23 -19.09 -4.82
N TYR A 322 -14.94 -17.99 -5.53
CA TYR A 322 -14.41 -16.77 -4.93
C TYR A 322 -15.51 -16.02 -4.19
N ALA A 323 -16.68 -15.85 -4.83
CA ALA A 323 -17.84 -15.25 -4.22
C ALA A 323 -18.31 -16.05 -2.98
N ALA A 324 -18.31 -17.38 -3.05
CA ALA A 324 -18.63 -18.23 -1.90
C ALA A 324 -17.62 -18.08 -0.75
N PHE A 325 -16.32 -18.01 -1.06
CA PHE A 325 -15.30 -17.73 -0.05
C PHE A 325 -15.53 -16.39 0.64
N LEU A 326 -15.66 -15.31 -0.13
CA LEU A 326 -15.88 -13.96 0.40
C LEU A 326 -17.15 -13.92 1.26
N ALA A 327 -18.28 -14.43 0.75
CA ALA A 327 -19.54 -14.47 1.51
C ALA A 327 -19.47 -15.34 2.79
N SER A 328 -18.61 -16.35 2.83
CA SER A 328 -18.43 -17.21 4.01
C SER A 328 -17.56 -16.57 5.11
N LYS A 329 -16.71 -15.60 4.75
CA LYS A 329 -15.73 -14.98 5.65
C LYS A 329 -16.07 -13.54 6.00
N ASP A 330 -16.80 -12.84 5.13
CA ASP A 330 -17.21 -11.46 5.32
C ASP A 330 -18.74 -11.37 5.37
N GLN A 331 -19.26 -11.16 6.58
CA GLN A 331 -20.71 -10.97 6.78
C GLN A 331 -21.25 -9.72 6.09
N SER A 332 -20.37 -8.76 5.82
CA SER A 332 -20.75 -7.52 5.16
C SER A 332 -20.74 -7.62 3.65
N TYR A 333 -20.13 -8.65 3.05
CA TYR A 333 -20.05 -8.82 1.60
C TYR A 333 -21.45 -8.78 0.93
N PRO A 334 -21.65 -8.01 -0.15
CA PRO A 334 -20.68 -7.19 -0.90
C PRO A 334 -20.51 -5.72 -0.45
N GLY A 335 -20.78 -5.38 0.81
CA GLY A 335 -20.86 -4.00 1.34
C GLY A 335 -19.55 -3.31 1.71
N ARG A 336 -18.39 -3.92 1.47
CA ARG A 336 -17.08 -3.30 1.78
C ARG A 336 -16.65 -2.31 0.70
N PRO A 337 -15.86 -1.27 1.05
CA PRO A 337 -15.28 -0.37 0.06
C PRO A 337 -14.55 -1.12 -1.06
N TRP A 338 -13.85 -2.22 -0.74
CA TRP A 338 -13.12 -2.98 -1.74
C TRP A 338 -13.94 -3.66 -2.82
N PHE A 339 -15.22 -3.82 -2.58
CA PHE A 339 -16.15 -4.27 -3.58
C PHE A 339 -16.34 -3.21 -4.68
N LEU A 340 -16.37 -1.92 -4.31
CA LEU A 340 -16.62 -0.82 -5.25
C LEU A 340 -15.58 -0.79 -6.39
N TRP A 341 -14.32 -1.03 -6.07
CA TRP A 341 -13.24 -0.95 -7.06
C TRP A 341 -12.89 -2.27 -7.75
N ASN A 342 -13.33 -3.41 -7.20
CA ASN A 342 -13.22 -4.70 -7.87
C ASN A 342 -14.55 -5.04 -8.57
N GLN A 343 -14.82 -4.35 -9.69
CA GLN A 343 -16.00 -4.58 -10.53
C GLN A 343 -15.61 -5.03 -11.95
N PRO A 344 -16.40 -5.91 -12.60
CA PRO A 344 -17.62 -6.53 -12.09
C PRO A 344 -17.34 -7.76 -11.21
N LEU A 345 -17.80 -7.72 -9.96
CA LEU A 345 -17.86 -8.88 -9.04
C LEU A 345 -19.30 -9.16 -8.57
N SER A 346 -20.26 -8.37 -9.08
CA SER A 346 -21.64 -8.27 -8.60
C SER A 346 -22.66 -9.18 -9.29
N ASP A 347 -22.23 -10.16 -10.07
CA ASP A 347 -23.11 -11.13 -10.72
C ASP A 347 -23.48 -12.32 -9.81
N SER A 348 -22.91 -12.40 -8.61
CA SER A 348 -23.18 -13.47 -7.64
C SER A 348 -24.61 -13.46 -7.04
N GLY A 349 -25.46 -12.49 -7.40
CA GLY A 349 -26.84 -12.38 -6.90
C GLY A 349 -26.96 -12.06 -5.41
N LEU A 350 -25.87 -11.63 -4.76
CA LEU A 350 -25.82 -11.36 -3.33
C LEU A 350 -26.20 -9.90 -3.04
N ALA A 351 -27.18 -9.70 -2.16
CA ALA A 351 -27.51 -8.39 -1.59
C ALA A 351 -26.72 -8.15 -0.30
N VAL A 352 -26.32 -6.89 -0.06
CA VAL A 352 -25.62 -6.48 1.18
C VAL A 352 -26.49 -6.87 2.38
N LYS A 353 -25.97 -7.76 3.24
CA LYS A 353 -26.73 -8.28 4.39
C LYS A 353 -26.64 -7.37 5.62
N PHE A 354 -25.53 -6.65 5.79
CA PHE A 354 -25.26 -5.79 6.94
C PHE A 354 -23.98 -4.97 6.70
N VAL A 355 -23.93 -3.69 7.07
CA VAL A 355 -22.67 -2.92 7.16
C VAL A 355 -22.46 -2.62 8.65
N PRO A 356 -21.50 -3.27 9.33
CA PRO A 356 -21.18 -2.92 10.71
C PRO A 356 -20.69 -1.47 10.80
N GLU A 357 -21.15 -0.71 11.80
CA GLU A 357 -20.76 0.70 12.01
C GLU A 357 -19.27 0.87 12.38
N ASP A 358 -18.57 -0.20 12.82
CA ASP A 358 -17.28 -0.10 13.51
C ASP A 358 -16.16 -1.04 13.00
N ASP A 359 -16.25 -1.60 11.79
CA ASP A 359 -15.14 -2.44 11.28
C ASP A 359 -14.08 -1.64 10.49
N ASP A 360 -13.69 -0.51 11.07
CA ASP A 360 -12.53 0.31 10.67
C ASP A 360 -11.21 -0.34 11.12
N SER A 361 -11.18 -1.67 11.23
CA SER A 361 -9.95 -2.45 11.46
C SER A 361 -9.07 -2.54 10.20
N GLY A 362 -9.53 -1.96 9.08
CA GLY A 362 -8.65 -1.60 7.98
C GLY A 362 -7.61 -0.59 8.48
N ASN A 363 -6.42 -0.62 7.91
CA ASN A 363 -5.28 0.22 8.24
C ASN A 363 -5.51 1.72 7.87
N GLY A 364 -6.69 2.26 8.19
CA GLY A 364 -7.01 3.67 8.12
C GLY A 364 -6.39 4.38 9.31
N SER A 365 -5.65 5.45 9.01
CA SER A 365 -5.09 6.42 9.95
C SER A 365 -5.90 6.53 11.25
N VAL A 366 -5.32 6.11 12.37
CA VAL A 366 -5.84 6.43 13.70
C VAL A 366 -5.83 7.96 13.83
N ASP A 367 -7.01 8.58 13.81
CA ASP A 367 -7.18 10.00 14.11
C ASP A 367 -6.80 10.24 15.58
N PRO A 368 -5.71 10.97 15.88
CA PRO A 368 -5.26 11.15 17.26
C PRO A 368 -6.19 12.03 18.11
N ASP A 369 -7.22 12.67 17.53
CA ASP A 369 -8.07 13.64 18.23
C ASP A 369 -9.55 13.24 18.41
N ASN A 370 -9.96 12.01 18.06
CA ASN A 370 -11.38 11.65 18.20
C ASN A 370 -11.78 11.28 19.64
N SER A 371 -11.92 12.30 20.48
CA SER A 371 -12.60 12.25 21.78
C SER A 371 -14.00 12.85 21.68
N THR A 372 -14.83 12.35 20.77
CA THR A 372 -16.27 12.67 20.79
C THR A 372 -17.13 11.44 20.59
N ALA A 373 -17.91 11.11 21.62
CA ALA A 373 -19.02 10.18 21.56
C ALA A 373 -20.02 10.65 20.49
N GLY A 374 -20.07 9.95 19.35
CA GLY A 374 -20.97 10.24 18.24
C GLY A 374 -22.16 9.29 18.23
N THR A 375 -23.35 9.86 18.33
CA THR A 375 -24.67 9.23 18.29
C THR A 375 -24.96 8.42 17.03
N ALA A 376 -25.56 7.25 17.21
CA ALA A 376 -26.04 6.32 16.19
C ALA A 376 -26.85 6.99 15.07
N SER A 377 -26.50 6.67 13.81
CA SER A 377 -27.27 7.06 12.62
C SER A 377 -27.78 5.82 11.89
N ASN A 378 -29.08 5.56 11.99
CA ASN A 378 -29.78 4.52 11.24
C ASN A 378 -29.66 4.79 9.72
N ASN A 379 -28.78 4.07 9.02
CA ASN A 379 -28.72 4.10 7.57
C ASN A 379 -29.72 3.11 6.96
N ALA A 380 -30.81 3.65 6.40
CA ALA A 380 -31.71 2.91 5.54
C ALA A 380 -31.00 2.52 4.23
N VAL A 381 -31.16 1.26 3.82
CA VAL A 381 -30.62 0.72 2.56
C VAL A 381 -31.20 1.49 1.38
N LEU A 382 -30.43 2.41 0.82
CA LEU A 382 -30.73 3.04 -0.46
C LEU A 382 -29.96 2.29 -1.55
N GLY A 383 -30.69 1.54 -2.37
CA GLY A 383 -30.14 0.88 -3.55
C GLY A 383 -29.81 1.91 -4.63
N PHE A 384 -28.56 2.33 -4.71
CA PHE A 384 -28.08 3.20 -5.78
C PHE A 384 -27.30 2.38 -6.82
N LYS A 385 -27.74 2.46 -8.07
CA LYS A 385 -26.97 2.00 -9.23
C LYS A 385 -26.17 3.18 -9.77
N VAL A 386 -24.87 3.22 -9.49
CA VAL A 386 -23.96 4.13 -10.20
C VAL A 386 -23.69 3.51 -11.57
N ASP A 387 -24.23 4.11 -12.64
CA ASP A 387 -24.00 3.66 -14.02
C ASP A 387 -22.61 4.15 -14.47
N TRP A 388 -21.63 3.24 -14.48
CA TRP A 388 -20.21 3.53 -14.77
C TRP A 388 -19.87 3.54 -16.27
N LYS A 389 -20.85 3.79 -17.15
CA LYS A 389 -20.63 3.81 -18.60
C LYS A 389 -19.80 5.02 -19.06
N VAL A 390 -18.48 4.92 -18.92
CA VAL A 390 -17.49 5.65 -19.71
C VAL A 390 -16.33 4.68 -19.97
N GLY A 391 -16.16 4.24 -21.22
CA GLY A 391 -15.24 3.19 -21.65
C GLY A 391 -13.73 3.43 -21.42
N LEU A 392 -13.34 4.54 -20.78
CA LEU A 392 -11.98 4.81 -20.30
C LEU A 392 -11.83 4.71 -18.78
N VAL A 393 -12.92 4.88 -18.01
CA VAL A 393 -12.90 4.72 -16.55
C VAL A 393 -12.70 3.25 -16.17
N SER A 394 -13.08 2.29 -17.01
CA SER A 394 -12.76 0.87 -16.78
C SER A 394 -11.25 0.58 -16.87
N ALA A 395 -10.55 1.29 -17.75
CA ALA A 395 -9.10 1.15 -17.95
C ALA A 395 -8.26 1.98 -16.95
N LEU A 396 -8.85 3.00 -16.30
CA LEU A 396 -8.21 3.88 -15.31
C LEU A 396 -8.64 3.59 -13.85
N ALA A 397 -9.88 3.17 -13.61
CA ALA A 397 -10.38 2.73 -12.30
C ALA A 397 -10.08 1.26 -12.00
N GLY A 398 -9.85 0.44 -13.04
CA GLY A 398 -9.25 -0.88 -12.92
C GLY A 398 -7.75 -0.86 -12.62
N VAL A 399 -7.11 0.33 -12.62
CA VAL A 399 -5.65 0.47 -12.57
C VAL A 399 -5.08 -0.04 -11.27
N VAL A 400 -5.37 0.43 -10.06
CA VAL A 400 -4.66 -0.14 -8.89
C VAL A 400 -5.39 0.19 -7.60
N ILE A 401 -6.51 -0.49 -7.33
CA ILE A 401 -7.12 -0.42 -6.00
C ILE A 401 -7.30 -1.85 -5.50
N GLY A 402 -6.28 -2.34 -4.82
CA GLY A 402 -6.23 -3.68 -4.21
C GLY A 402 -5.50 -3.63 -2.88
N LEU A 403 -5.38 -2.43 -2.30
CA LEU A 403 -4.62 -2.14 -1.10
C LEU A 403 -5.53 -1.92 0.10
#